data_AF-A0A8D9BXZ1-F1
#
_entry.id   AF-A0A8D9BXZ1-F1
#
_cell.length_a   1.000
_cell.length_b   1.000
_cell.length_c   1.000
_cell.angle_alpha   90.00
_cell.angle_beta   90.00
_cell.angle_gamma   90.00
#
_symmetry.space_group_name_H-M   'P 1'
#
loop_
_entity.id
_entity.type
_entity.pdbx_description
1 polymer ?
#
loop_
_entity_poly.entity_id
_entity_poly.type
_entity_poly.pdbx_seq_one_letter_code
_entity_poly.pdbx_strand_id
1 'polypeptide(L)'
;QKIKHELVNLDLSEFNYYDNILLENKLLPIISEIKHELVNLDLSEFNYYDNILLENKLLPMDVKVIIPRYYRRERAEDFKYKRQFVEDVLKKLGYLEEEEKEPPMTETEAVRLIQIHERARQGRLRAQFMKEIRLQKDKDRAGKQKDISEFSRAAALKIQRIWRGYITRRKIRKRVVEEMLLIGMLPPSTTEVSARLRAEKVKYQRHEVQSEYQKQFEESLVREKELVKRYETGQISEKIKDEIRTWYMAFKATTGKFPDLPSEDSGGSALIFSRGGIADSDIVSKSSAPSSKESKGKKEKGKKGSKEDETKKKKPEEDEDLGFKMAPSNFLADLMVCNS
;
A
#
# COMPACT_ATOMS: atom_id res chain seq x y z
N GLN A 1 -5.98 17.14 31.00
CA GLN A 1 -7.07 17.28 30.00
C GLN A 1 -6.81 18.36 28.92
N LYS A 2 -5.78 19.21 29.02
CA LYS A 2 -5.42 20.22 27.99
C LYS A 2 -4.48 19.75 26.87
N ILE A 3 -3.96 18.51 26.90
CA ILE A 3 -3.06 17.98 25.87
C ILE A 3 -3.83 17.17 24.79
N LYS A 4 -5.08 16.77 25.06
CA LYS A 4 -5.90 15.99 24.10
C LYS A 4 -6.47 16.81 22.94
N HIS A 5 -6.31 18.13 22.92
CA HIS A 5 -6.92 19.00 21.92
C HIS A 5 -5.93 19.65 20.94
N GLU A 6 -4.61 19.52 21.15
CA GLU A 6 -3.58 20.06 20.23
C GLU A 6 -3.06 19.05 19.21
N LEU A 7 -3.46 17.77 19.28
CA LEU A 7 -3.01 16.74 18.34
C LEU A 7 -3.99 16.45 17.18
N VAL A 8 -5.11 17.16 17.08
CA VAL A 8 -6.20 16.78 16.14
C VAL A 8 -6.27 17.67 14.89
N ASN A 9 -5.55 18.78 14.81
CA ASN A 9 -5.58 19.66 13.63
C ASN A 9 -4.18 20.08 13.16
N LEU A 10 -3.25 19.13 13.05
CA LEU A 10 -2.12 19.29 12.15
C LEU A 10 -2.62 18.93 10.75
N ASP A 11 -2.53 19.89 9.83
CA ASP A 11 -2.94 19.76 8.43
C ASP A 11 -2.23 18.54 7.80
N LEU A 12 -2.93 17.40 7.77
CA LEU A 12 -2.39 16.10 7.36
C LEU A 12 -1.95 16.09 5.88
N SER A 13 -2.27 17.12 5.09
CA SER A 13 -1.82 17.22 3.70
C SER A 13 -0.34 17.59 3.54
N GLU A 14 0.25 18.37 4.46
CA GLU A 14 1.68 18.68 4.45
C GLU A 14 2.49 17.57 5.16
N PHE A 15 1.93 17.01 6.24
CA PHE A 15 2.44 15.80 6.91
C PHE A 15 2.56 14.62 5.93
N ASN A 16 1.55 14.42 5.06
CA ASN A 16 1.55 13.33 4.08
C ASN A 16 2.71 13.38 3.07
N TYR A 17 3.37 14.50 2.79
CA TYR A 17 4.41 14.51 1.75
C TYR A 17 5.80 14.17 2.30
N TYR A 18 6.18 14.83 3.40
CA TYR A 18 7.47 14.58 4.05
C TYR A 18 7.46 13.26 4.83
N ASP A 19 6.35 12.90 5.47
CA ASP A 19 6.24 11.60 6.11
C ASP A 19 6.21 10.47 5.10
N ASN A 20 5.60 10.61 3.90
CA ASN A 20 5.68 9.54 2.90
C ASN A 20 7.12 9.30 2.43
N ILE A 21 7.96 10.34 2.30
CA ILE A 21 9.37 10.17 1.90
C ILE A 21 10.19 9.57 3.05
N LEU A 22 9.93 9.98 4.30
CA LEU A 22 10.59 9.44 5.49
C LEU A 22 10.15 7.99 5.77
N LEU A 23 8.86 7.70 5.62
CA LEU A 23 8.25 6.37 5.72
C LEU A 23 8.78 5.45 4.62
N GLU A 24 8.74 5.86 3.35
CA GLU A 24 9.16 5.01 2.23
C GLU A 24 10.66 4.67 2.27
N ASN A 25 11.54 5.59 2.68
CA ASN A 25 12.99 5.36 2.60
C ASN A 25 13.66 4.93 3.91
N LYS A 26 13.09 5.25 5.09
CA LYS A 26 13.76 5.00 6.38
C LYS A 26 13.03 4.01 7.27
N LEU A 27 11.69 4.08 7.32
CA LEU A 27 10.90 3.22 8.20
C LEU A 27 10.44 1.93 7.50
N LEU A 28 10.25 1.94 6.18
CA LEU A 28 9.81 0.77 5.42
C LEU A 28 10.72 -0.48 5.61
N PRO A 29 12.07 -0.36 5.58
CA PRO A 29 12.94 -1.52 5.81
C PRO A 29 12.78 -2.10 7.21
N ILE A 30 12.67 -1.24 8.23
CA ILE A 30 12.47 -1.65 9.63
C ILE A 30 11.09 -2.27 9.83
N ILE A 31 10.04 -1.68 9.26
CA ILE A 31 8.69 -2.25 9.29
C ILE A 31 8.67 -3.61 8.60
N SER A 32 9.42 -3.78 7.51
CA SER A 32 9.57 -5.07 6.83
C SER A 32 10.31 -6.10 7.69
N GLU A 33 11.36 -5.69 8.41
CA GLU A 33 12.10 -6.56 9.33
C GLU A 33 11.22 -6.99 10.51
N ILE A 34 10.51 -6.05 11.14
CA ILE A 34 9.53 -6.34 12.20
C ILE A 34 8.44 -7.26 11.66
N LYS A 35 7.92 -7.00 10.46
CA LYS A 35 6.90 -7.86 9.84
C LYS A 35 7.43 -9.26 9.61
N HIS A 36 8.67 -9.41 9.14
CA HIS A 36 9.29 -10.72 8.94
C HIS A 36 9.40 -11.51 10.25
N GLU A 37 9.87 -10.87 11.32
CA GLU A 37 9.93 -11.47 12.66
C GLU A 37 8.54 -11.86 13.18
N LEU A 38 7.53 -11.00 12.99
CA LEU A 38 6.15 -11.33 13.38
C LEU A 38 5.59 -12.53 12.62
N VAL A 39 5.89 -12.64 11.32
CA VAL A 39 5.48 -13.80 10.51
C VAL A 39 6.15 -15.08 11.00
N ASN A 40 7.42 -15.01 11.39
CA ASN A 40 8.16 -16.16 11.94
C ASN A 40 7.61 -16.58 13.31
N LEU A 41 7.16 -15.63 14.13
CA LEU A 41 6.55 -15.91 15.44
C LEU A 41 5.16 -16.53 15.33
N ASP A 42 4.29 -15.93 14.52
CA ASP A 42 2.90 -16.36 14.38
C ASP A 42 2.76 -17.52 13.39
N LEU A 43 3.83 -17.87 12.67
CA LEU A 43 3.85 -18.80 11.54
C LEU A 43 2.74 -18.49 10.51
N SER A 44 2.45 -17.20 10.35
CA SER A 44 1.33 -16.70 9.56
C SER A 44 1.69 -15.37 8.89
N GLU A 45 1.36 -15.24 7.60
CA GLU A 45 1.48 -13.97 6.88
C GLU A 45 0.46 -12.92 7.38
N PHE A 46 -0.64 -13.40 7.98
CA PHE A 46 -1.72 -12.58 8.52
C PHE A 46 -1.55 -12.42 10.03
N ASN A 47 -1.51 -11.16 10.47
CA ASN A 47 -1.44 -10.83 11.89
C ASN A 47 -2.80 -10.32 12.32
N TYR A 48 -3.33 -10.89 13.41
CA TYR A 48 -4.61 -10.49 13.97
C TYR A 48 -4.40 -9.36 14.97
N TYR A 49 -5.05 -8.22 14.75
CA TYR A 49 -4.92 -7.03 15.60
C TYR A 49 -6.02 -6.92 16.65
N ASP A 50 -6.81 -7.98 16.86
CA ASP A 50 -8.00 -7.97 17.71
C ASP A 50 -7.71 -7.51 19.14
N ASN A 51 -6.56 -7.93 19.70
CA ASN A 51 -6.14 -7.51 21.04
C ASN A 51 -5.91 -5.98 21.12
N ILE A 52 -5.26 -5.40 20.11
CA ILE A 52 -5.02 -3.95 20.03
C ILE A 52 -6.34 -3.20 19.82
N LEU A 53 -7.25 -3.76 19.01
CA LEU A 53 -8.58 -3.18 18.81
C LEU A 53 -9.40 -3.18 20.11
N LEU A 54 -9.34 -4.28 20.88
CA LEU A 54 -10.00 -4.42 22.18
C LEU A 54 -9.43 -3.45 23.22
N GLU A 55 -8.10 -3.34 23.32
CA GLU A 55 -7.43 -2.39 24.23
C GLU A 55 -7.83 -0.94 23.95
N ASN A 56 -7.89 -0.58 22.66
CA ASN A 56 -8.29 0.76 22.23
C ASN A 56 -9.81 0.96 22.17
N LYS A 57 -10.60 -0.07 22.49
CA LYS A 57 -12.07 -0.06 22.44
C LYS A 57 -12.63 0.38 21.08
N LEU A 58 -11.94 -0.02 20.01
CA LEU A 58 -12.33 0.28 18.63
C LEU A 58 -13.21 -0.85 18.09
N LEU A 59 -14.36 -0.50 17.52
CA LEU A 59 -15.16 -1.47 16.79
C LEU A 59 -14.61 -1.64 15.36
N PRO A 60 -14.86 -2.78 14.68
CA PRO A 60 -14.47 -2.95 13.28
C PRO A 60 -15.01 -1.87 12.34
N MET A 61 -16.14 -1.23 12.70
CA MET A 61 -16.71 -0.10 11.95
C MET A 61 -15.89 1.19 12.08
N ASP A 62 -15.12 1.33 13.17
CA ASP A 62 -14.28 2.50 13.44
C ASP A 62 -12.89 2.38 12.81
N VAL A 63 -12.53 1.17 12.35
CA VAL A 63 -11.20 0.85 11.82
C VAL A 63 -11.25 0.79 10.30
N LYS A 64 -10.51 1.69 9.65
CA LYS A 64 -10.34 1.66 8.20
C LYS A 64 -9.02 0.99 7.84
N VAL A 65 -9.10 -0.18 7.21
CA VAL A 65 -7.93 -0.82 6.60
C VAL A 65 -7.52 -0.02 5.37
N ILE A 66 -6.36 0.64 5.45
CA ILE A 66 -5.78 1.35 4.32
C ILE A 66 -4.96 0.35 3.52
N ILE A 67 -5.46 -0.03 2.34
CA ILE A 67 -4.70 -0.89 1.42
C ILE A 67 -3.56 -0.06 0.81
N PRO A 68 -2.30 -0.48 0.97
CA PRO A 68 -1.17 0.22 0.36
C PRO A 68 -1.30 0.30 -1.16
N ARG A 69 -0.85 1.43 -1.73
CA ARG A 69 -1.02 1.69 -3.17
C ARG A 69 -0.23 0.74 -4.07
N TYR A 70 0.86 0.15 -3.57
CA TYR A 70 1.69 -0.79 -4.35
C TYR A 70 0.93 -2.07 -4.70
N TYR A 71 0.10 -2.62 -3.80
CA TYR A 71 -0.72 -3.80 -4.07
C TYR A 71 -1.64 -3.62 -5.29
N ARG A 72 -2.16 -2.41 -5.49
CA ARG A 72 -2.99 -2.12 -6.66
C ARG A 72 -2.17 -1.98 -7.93
N ARG A 73 -0.95 -1.47 -7.81
CA ARG A 73 -0.05 -1.20 -8.93
C ARG A 73 0.57 -2.48 -9.47
N GLU A 74 1.13 -3.31 -8.60
CA GLU A 74 1.75 -4.58 -8.98
C GLU A 74 0.74 -5.52 -9.63
N ARG A 75 -0.50 -5.54 -9.11
CA ARG A 75 -1.61 -6.33 -9.68
C ARG A 75 -2.44 -5.57 -10.71
N ALA A 76 -1.95 -4.45 -11.24
CA ALA A 76 -2.71 -3.65 -12.19
C ALA A 76 -3.03 -4.44 -13.47
N GLU A 77 -2.09 -5.27 -13.93
CA GLU A 77 -2.29 -6.16 -15.08
C GLU A 77 -3.32 -7.25 -14.78
N ASP A 78 -3.24 -7.91 -13.62
CA ASP A 78 -4.24 -8.88 -13.17
C ASP A 78 -5.64 -8.27 -13.09
N PHE A 79 -5.74 -7.05 -12.54
CA PHE A 79 -7.02 -6.34 -12.45
C PHE A 79 -7.55 -5.97 -13.83
N LYS A 80 -6.68 -5.55 -14.74
CA LYS A 80 -7.05 -5.27 -16.13
C LYS A 80 -7.55 -6.53 -16.83
N TYR A 81 -6.84 -7.65 -16.69
CA TYR A 81 -7.24 -8.95 -17.22
C TYR A 81 -8.58 -9.40 -16.66
N LYS A 82 -8.76 -9.39 -15.33
CA LYS A 82 -10.02 -9.75 -14.68
C LYS A 82 -11.17 -8.85 -15.10
N ARG A 83 -10.92 -7.54 -15.23
CA ARG A 83 -11.93 -6.58 -15.69
C ARG A 83 -12.34 -6.88 -17.12
N GLN A 84 -11.38 -7.08 -18.03
CA GLN A 84 -11.66 -7.45 -19.42
C GLN A 84 -12.43 -8.77 -19.50
N PHE A 85 -12.03 -9.78 -18.71
CA PHE A 85 -12.74 -11.05 -18.63
C PHE A 85 -14.20 -10.87 -18.19
N VAL A 86 -14.45 -10.07 -17.16
CA VAL A 86 -15.82 -9.76 -16.70
C VAL A 86 -16.60 -9.01 -17.77
N GLU A 87 -16.00 -7.99 -18.40
CA GLU A 87 -16.62 -7.24 -19.49
C GLU A 87 -16.99 -8.17 -20.67
N ASP A 88 -16.09 -9.07 -21.07
CA ASP A 88 -16.32 -10.04 -22.15
C ASP A 88 -17.43 -11.05 -21.78
N VAL A 89 -17.47 -11.51 -20.53
CA VAL A 89 -18.52 -12.40 -20.05
C VAL A 89 -19.87 -11.68 -20.03
N LEU A 90 -19.93 -10.44 -19.55
CA LEU A 90 -21.16 -9.65 -19.52
C LEU A 90 -21.67 -9.33 -20.93
N LYS A 91 -20.77 -9.04 -21.87
CA LYS A 91 -21.11 -8.89 -23.30
C LYS A 91 -21.70 -10.18 -23.89
N LYS A 92 -21.06 -11.33 -23.65
CA LYS A 92 -21.55 -12.64 -24.11
C LYS A 92 -22.92 -12.99 -23.54
N LEU A 93 -23.19 -12.58 -22.30
CA LEU A 93 -24.48 -12.80 -21.64
C LEU A 93 -25.54 -11.75 -22.00
N GLY A 94 -25.19 -10.72 -22.79
CA GLY A 94 -26.11 -9.66 -23.21
C GLY A 94 -26.46 -8.65 -22.12
N TYR A 95 -25.74 -8.63 -20.99
CA TYR A 95 -25.94 -7.65 -19.91
C TYR A 95 -25.20 -6.33 -20.14
N LEU A 96 -24.28 -6.30 -21.10
CA LEU A 96 -23.53 -5.11 -21.46
C LEU A 96 -23.77 -4.84 -22.95
N GLU A 97 -24.60 -3.84 -23.26
CA GLU A 97 -24.74 -3.32 -24.61
C GLU A 97 -23.41 -2.69 -25.03
N GLU A 98 -22.93 -3.06 -26.22
CA GLU A 98 -21.79 -2.34 -26.79
C GLU A 98 -22.25 -0.92 -27.10
N GLU A 99 -21.58 0.08 -26.53
CA GLU A 99 -21.78 1.46 -26.97
C GLU A 99 -21.52 1.51 -28.47
N GLU A 100 -22.59 1.66 -29.26
CA GLU A 100 -22.47 1.96 -30.68
C GLU A 100 -21.66 3.24 -30.78
N LYS A 101 -20.44 3.12 -31.29
CA LYS A 101 -19.62 4.28 -31.60
C LYS A 101 -20.38 5.05 -32.67
N GLU A 102 -20.97 6.17 -32.27
CA GLU A 102 -21.61 7.08 -33.20
C GLU A 102 -20.63 7.35 -34.36
N PRO A 103 -21.09 7.21 -35.62
CA PRO A 103 -20.23 7.45 -36.75
C PRO A 103 -19.65 8.87 -36.66
N PRO A 104 -18.37 9.06 -36.99
CA PRO A 104 -17.77 10.39 -36.95
C PRO A 104 -18.59 11.33 -37.84
N MET A 105 -18.88 12.53 -37.32
CA MET A 105 -19.64 13.57 -38.02
C MET A 105 -19.10 13.77 -39.44
N THR A 106 -19.99 13.78 -40.42
CA THR A 106 -19.59 14.00 -41.82
C THR A 106 -19.13 15.45 -42.04
N GLU A 107 -18.25 15.66 -43.02
CA GLU A 107 -17.75 17.02 -43.33
C GLU A 107 -18.88 18.00 -43.65
N THR A 108 -19.94 17.52 -44.31
CA THR A 108 -21.11 18.33 -44.68
C THR A 108 -21.94 18.76 -43.46
N GLU A 109 -22.09 17.87 -42.46
CA GLU A 109 -22.71 18.20 -41.18
C GLU A 109 -21.89 19.22 -40.40
N ALA A 110 -20.56 19.05 -40.37
CA ALA A 110 -19.66 20.00 -39.73
C ALA A 110 -19.75 21.40 -40.36
N VAL A 111 -19.74 21.47 -41.69
CA VAL A 111 -19.91 22.73 -42.45
C VAL A 111 -21.27 23.36 -42.15
N ARG A 112 -22.34 22.57 -42.12
CA ARG A 112 -23.69 23.06 -41.81
C ARG A 112 -23.74 23.67 -40.40
N LEU A 113 -23.14 23.00 -39.43
CA LEU A 113 -23.12 23.44 -38.03
C LEU A 113 -22.36 24.76 -37.87
N ILE A 114 -21.20 24.89 -38.52
CA ILE A 114 -20.42 26.13 -38.57
C ILE A 114 -21.23 27.26 -39.20
N GLN A 115 -21.91 27.01 -40.33
CA GLN A 115 -22.72 28.03 -41.00
C GLN A 115 -23.94 28.48 -40.20
N ILE A 116 -24.59 27.57 -39.47
CA ILE A 116 -25.70 27.91 -38.56
C ILE A 116 -25.20 28.84 -37.45
N HIS A 117 -24.06 28.49 -36.84
CA HIS A 117 -23.46 29.30 -35.78
C HIS A 117 -23.01 30.68 -36.27
N GLU A 118 -22.41 30.77 -37.46
CA GLU A 118 -22.00 32.06 -38.02
C GLU A 118 -23.22 32.93 -38.39
N ARG A 119 -24.28 32.34 -38.97
CA ARG A 119 -25.55 33.08 -39.19
C ARG A 119 -26.16 33.58 -37.88
N ALA A 120 -26.15 32.76 -36.83
CA ALA A 120 -26.63 33.17 -35.52
C ALA A 120 -25.77 34.30 -34.92
N ARG A 121 -24.44 34.24 -35.07
CA ARG A 121 -23.51 35.31 -34.64
C ARG A 121 -23.82 36.63 -35.35
N GLN A 122 -23.96 36.60 -36.67
CA GLN A 122 -24.29 37.78 -37.48
C GLN A 122 -25.66 38.35 -37.10
N GLY A 123 -26.66 37.50 -36.85
CA GLY A 123 -27.97 37.90 -36.38
C GLY A 123 -27.90 38.67 -35.05
N ARG A 124 -27.13 38.17 -34.08
CA ARG A 124 -26.90 38.86 -32.80
C ARG A 124 -26.23 40.23 -32.99
N LEU A 125 -25.21 40.29 -33.83
CA LEU A 125 -24.49 41.54 -34.10
C LEU A 125 -25.42 42.60 -34.72
N ARG A 126 -26.20 42.22 -35.74
CA ARG A 126 -27.18 43.13 -36.37
C ARG A 126 -28.26 43.59 -35.40
N ALA A 127 -28.77 42.70 -34.55
CA ALA A 127 -29.75 43.06 -33.54
C ALA A 127 -29.19 44.06 -32.52
N GLN A 128 -27.93 43.89 -32.10
CA GLN A 128 -27.24 44.83 -31.22
C GLN A 128 -27.09 46.21 -31.87
N PHE A 129 -26.62 46.28 -33.12
CA PHE A 129 -26.51 47.54 -33.86
C PHE A 129 -27.86 48.25 -34.00
N MET A 130 -28.93 47.53 -34.36
CA MET A 130 -30.27 48.12 -34.47
C MET A 130 -30.81 48.64 -33.14
N LYS A 131 -30.48 47.97 -32.03
CA LYS A 131 -30.84 48.41 -30.67
C LYS A 131 -30.14 49.72 -30.30
N GLU A 132 -28.85 49.84 -30.64
CA GLU A 132 -28.05 51.04 -30.36
C GLU A 132 -28.55 52.26 -31.15
N ILE A 133 -28.91 52.07 -32.43
CA ILE A 133 -29.53 53.11 -33.26
C ILE A 133 -30.84 53.61 -32.64
N ARG A 134 -31.70 52.71 -32.15
CA ARG A 134 -32.96 53.10 -31.47
C ARG A 134 -32.67 53.89 -30.19
N LEU A 135 -31.72 53.44 -29.38
CA LEU A 135 -31.34 54.12 -28.15
C LEU A 135 -30.78 55.53 -28.39
N GLN A 136 -30.02 55.72 -29.46
CA GLN A 136 -29.50 57.03 -29.86
C GLN A 136 -30.64 57.98 -30.23
N LYS A 137 -31.59 57.51 -31.06
CA LYS A 137 -32.80 58.28 -31.43
C LYS A 137 -33.65 58.66 -30.22
N ASP A 138 -33.77 57.77 -29.23
CA ASP A 138 -34.53 58.04 -28.01
C ASP A 138 -33.82 59.05 -27.08
N LYS A 139 -32.48 59.03 -27.04
CA LYS A 139 -31.68 60.02 -26.30
C LYS A 139 -31.77 61.41 -26.92
N ASP A 140 -31.73 61.52 -28.24
CA ASP A 140 -31.87 62.79 -28.95
C ASP A 140 -33.25 63.44 -28.70
N ARG A 141 -34.28 62.63 -28.42
CA ARG A 141 -35.62 63.09 -28.04
C ARG A 141 -35.73 63.54 -26.58
N ALA A 142 -34.82 63.11 -25.69
CA ALA A 142 -34.90 63.36 -24.24
C ALA A 142 -34.17 64.65 -23.77
N GLY A 143 -33.57 65.42 -24.68
CA GLY A 143 -32.77 66.62 -24.39
C GLY A 143 -33.56 67.88 -24.00
N LYS A 144 -34.52 67.81 -23.06
CA LYS A 144 -35.08 68.99 -22.39
C LYS A 144 -35.06 68.83 -20.86
N GLN A 145 -34.03 69.45 -20.28
CA GLN A 145 -33.94 70.13 -18.98
C GLN A 145 -34.16 69.34 -17.68
N LYS A 146 -33.10 69.22 -16.88
CA LYS A 146 -33.11 69.18 -15.39
C LYS A 146 -31.71 69.51 -14.84
N ASP A 147 -31.64 70.16 -13.68
CA ASP A 147 -30.46 70.87 -13.16
C ASP A 147 -29.29 69.98 -12.70
N ILE A 148 -28.08 70.38 -13.08
CA ILE A 148 -26.81 69.62 -12.99
C ILE A 148 -26.36 69.36 -11.55
N SER A 149 -26.67 70.26 -10.61
CA SER A 149 -26.25 70.15 -9.20
C SER A 149 -26.97 69.02 -8.46
N GLU A 150 -28.26 68.84 -8.69
CA GLU A 150 -29.03 67.72 -8.15
C GLU A 150 -28.62 66.39 -8.79
N PHE A 151 -28.34 66.39 -10.10
CA PHE A 151 -27.81 65.20 -10.76
C PHE A 151 -26.46 64.78 -10.22
N SER A 152 -25.56 65.71 -9.95
CA SER A 152 -24.24 65.39 -9.39
C SER A 152 -24.35 64.81 -7.97
N ARG A 153 -25.15 65.42 -7.10
CA ARG A 153 -25.40 64.90 -5.74
C ARG A 153 -26.14 63.56 -5.77
N ALA A 154 -27.15 63.42 -6.61
CA ALA A 154 -27.89 62.17 -6.79
C ALA A 154 -27.01 61.07 -7.40
N ALA A 155 -26.12 61.41 -8.33
CA ALA A 155 -25.14 60.48 -8.90
C ALA A 155 -24.13 60.03 -7.84
N ALA A 156 -23.57 60.95 -7.06
CA ALA A 156 -22.66 60.62 -5.96
C ALA A 156 -23.33 59.69 -4.93
N LEU A 157 -24.58 59.96 -4.54
CA LEU A 157 -25.34 59.10 -3.62
C LEU A 157 -25.64 57.72 -4.23
N LYS A 158 -25.93 57.64 -5.53
CA LYS A 158 -26.12 56.37 -6.24
C LYS A 158 -24.82 55.57 -6.27
N ILE A 159 -23.70 56.19 -6.59
CA ILE A 159 -22.38 55.54 -6.64
C ILE A 159 -22.00 55.03 -5.24
N GLN A 160 -22.14 55.86 -4.21
CA GLN A 160 -21.85 55.46 -2.82
C GLN A 160 -22.74 54.30 -2.36
N ARG A 161 -24.03 54.31 -2.71
CA ARG A 161 -24.96 53.22 -2.37
C ARG A 161 -24.55 51.91 -3.06
N ILE A 162 -24.23 51.97 -4.35
CA ILE A 162 -23.81 50.80 -5.13
C ILE A 162 -22.49 50.24 -4.56
N TRP A 163 -21.52 51.11 -4.26
CA TRP A 163 -20.22 50.72 -3.72
C TRP A 163 -20.31 50.06 -2.35
N ARG A 164 -21.07 50.67 -1.42
CA ARG A 164 -21.34 50.10 -0.10
C ARG A 164 -22.00 48.72 -0.23
N GLY A 165 -22.99 48.60 -1.12
CA GLY A 165 -23.65 47.32 -1.40
C GLY A 165 -22.71 46.27 -2.00
N TYR A 166 -21.82 46.67 -2.92
CA TYR A 166 -20.85 45.77 -3.53
C TYR A 166 -19.86 45.23 -2.50
N ILE A 167 -19.31 46.09 -1.63
CA ILE A 167 -18.41 45.69 -0.54
C ILE A 167 -19.09 44.68 0.37
N THR A 168 -20.31 44.98 0.82
CA THR A 168 -21.06 44.08 1.71
C THR A 168 -21.34 42.73 1.05
N ARG A 169 -21.81 42.71 -0.21
CA ARG A 169 -22.04 41.46 -0.95
C ARG A 169 -20.76 40.68 -1.22
N ARG A 170 -19.62 41.34 -1.40
CA ARG A 170 -18.32 40.67 -1.57
C ARG A 170 -17.85 40.05 -0.25
N LYS A 171 -18.00 40.75 0.87
CA LYS A 171 -17.72 40.22 2.22
C LYS A 171 -18.63 39.03 2.55
N ILE A 172 -19.92 39.12 2.24
CA ILE A 172 -20.88 38.01 2.43
C ILE A 172 -20.48 36.82 1.56
N ARG A 173 -20.21 37.01 0.26
CA ARG A 173 -19.76 35.91 -0.61
C ARG A 173 -18.47 35.24 -0.10
N LYS A 174 -17.52 36.03 0.42
CA LYS A 174 -16.29 35.48 1.03
C LYS A 174 -16.62 34.63 2.26
N ARG A 175 -17.44 35.16 3.20
CA ARG A 175 -17.86 34.41 4.39
C ARG A 175 -18.66 33.16 4.05
N VAL A 176 -19.56 33.24 3.07
CA VAL A 176 -20.31 32.08 2.58
C VAL A 176 -19.37 31.04 2.01
N VAL A 177 -18.35 31.43 1.25
CA VAL A 177 -17.32 30.51 0.75
C VAL A 177 -16.46 29.92 1.87
N GLU A 178 -16.08 30.72 2.87
CA GLU A 178 -15.33 30.26 4.05
C GLU A 178 -16.15 29.32 4.93
N GLU A 179 -17.42 29.61 5.17
CA GLU A 179 -18.36 28.73 5.89
C GLU A 179 -18.65 27.47 5.08
N MET A 180 -18.84 27.60 3.77
CA MET A 180 -18.95 26.44 2.87
C MET A 180 -17.69 25.60 2.92
N LEU A 181 -16.49 26.18 3.01
CA LEU A 181 -15.25 25.43 3.19
C LEU A 181 -15.21 24.74 4.56
N LEU A 182 -15.57 25.47 5.63
CA LEU A 182 -15.57 25.00 7.01
C LEU A 182 -16.57 23.85 7.25
N ILE A 183 -17.77 23.96 6.68
CA ILE A 183 -18.84 22.95 6.73
C ILE A 183 -18.56 21.81 5.73
N GLY A 184 -17.58 21.97 4.83
CA GLY A 184 -17.20 20.97 3.83
C GLY A 184 -18.05 20.97 2.56
N MET A 185 -18.84 22.02 2.32
CA MET A 185 -19.58 22.25 1.06
C MET A 185 -18.70 22.75 -0.11
N LEU A 186 -17.48 23.27 0.15
CA LEU A 186 -16.47 23.62 -0.86
C LEU A 186 -15.13 22.94 -0.55
N PRO A 187 -14.31 22.60 -1.55
CA PRO A 187 -12.95 22.08 -1.34
C PRO A 187 -11.89 23.20 -1.12
N PRO A 188 -10.80 22.96 -0.35
CA PRO A 188 -9.76 23.96 -0.08
C PRO A 188 -8.92 24.33 -1.30
N SER A 189 -8.46 25.58 -1.39
CA SER A 189 -7.58 26.05 -2.47
C SER A 189 -6.20 25.42 -2.34
N THR A 190 -5.83 24.60 -3.31
CA THR A 190 -4.62 23.77 -3.28
C THR A 190 -3.34 24.60 -3.38
N THR A 191 -2.35 24.21 -2.57
CA THR A 191 -0.90 24.48 -2.65
C THR A 191 -0.33 24.51 -4.08
N GLU A 192 0.80 25.22 -4.27
CA GLU A 192 1.47 25.48 -5.56
C GLU A 192 1.42 24.31 -6.54
N VAL A 193 0.52 24.45 -7.53
CA VAL A 193 0.24 23.44 -8.56
C VAL A 193 1.52 22.98 -9.27
N SER A 194 2.50 23.88 -9.46
CA SER A 194 3.75 23.56 -10.17
C SER A 194 4.66 22.60 -9.39
N ALA A 195 4.83 22.79 -8.07
CA ALA A 195 5.65 21.91 -7.24
C ALA A 195 5.03 20.51 -7.12
N ARG A 196 3.71 20.45 -6.94
CA ARG A 196 2.96 19.19 -6.91
C ARG A 196 3.04 18.43 -8.24
N LEU A 197 2.91 19.13 -9.36
CA LEU A 197 3.06 18.52 -10.69
C LEU A 197 4.48 17.99 -10.92
N ARG A 198 5.53 18.70 -10.49
CA ARG A 198 6.91 18.21 -10.55
C ARG A 198 7.09 16.96 -9.70
N ALA A 199 6.56 16.96 -8.48
CA ALA A 199 6.64 15.81 -7.58
C ALA A 199 5.91 14.57 -8.15
N GLU A 200 4.72 14.75 -8.71
CA GLU A 200 4.00 13.67 -9.39
C GLU A 200 4.76 13.16 -10.62
N LYS A 201 5.40 14.04 -11.39
CA LYS A 201 6.24 13.64 -12.51
C LYS A 201 7.45 12.81 -12.07
N VAL A 202 8.18 13.24 -11.04
CA VAL A 202 9.31 12.48 -10.49
C VAL A 202 8.84 11.13 -9.94
N LYS A 203 7.69 11.11 -9.25
CA LYS A 203 7.08 9.87 -8.76
C LYS A 203 6.75 8.91 -9.90
N TYR A 204 6.17 9.40 -10.99
CA TYR A 204 5.87 8.60 -12.17
C TYR A 204 7.14 8.03 -12.80
N GLN A 205 8.17 8.86 -13.01
CA GLN A 205 9.47 8.43 -13.55
C GLN A 205 10.14 7.35 -12.68
N ARG A 206 10.11 7.50 -11.35
CA ARG A 206 10.63 6.48 -10.42
C ARG A 206 9.91 5.14 -10.60
N HIS A 207 8.59 5.15 -10.78
CA HIS A 207 7.84 3.93 -10.99
C HIS A 207 8.11 3.28 -12.35
N GLU A 208 8.31 4.06 -13.41
CA GLU A 208 8.69 3.51 -14.72
C GLU A 208 10.03 2.77 -14.63
N VAL A 209 11.05 3.41 -14.05
CA VAL A 209 12.36 2.79 -13.83
C VAL A 209 12.26 1.54 -12.94
N GLN A 210 11.45 1.60 -11.88
CA GLN A 210 11.21 0.43 -11.02
C GLN A 210 10.58 -0.73 -11.81
N SER A 211 9.63 -0.46 -12.69
CA SER A 211 8.99 -1.48 -13.53
C SER A 211 9.97 -2.09 -14.52
N GLU A 212 10.84 -1.29 -15.12
CA GLU A 212 11.89 -1.78 -16.03
C GLU A 212 12.89 -2.69 -15.31
N TYR A 213 13.35 -2.29 -14.12
CA TYR A 213 14.26 -3.11 -13.32
C TYR A 213 13.60 -4.38 -12.81
N GLN A 214 12.34 -4.34 -12.42
CA GLN A 214 11.60 -5.54 -12.03
C GLN A 214 11.56 -6.55 -13.18
N LYS A 215 11.25 -6.09 -14.40
CA LYS A 215 11.25 -6.95 -15.59
C LYS A 215 12.64 -7.55 -15.86
N GLN A 216 13.69 -6.74 -15.81
CA GLN A 216 15.07 -7.22 -15.99
C GLN A 216 15.48 -8.24 -14.93
N PHE A 217 15.04 -8.04 -13.68
CA PHE A 217 15.27 -8.97 -12.58
C PHE A 217 14.57 -10.31 -12.83
N GLU A 218 13.29 -10.30 -13.20
CA GLU A 218 12.52 -11.50 -13.51
C GLU A 218 13.13 -12.28 -14.68
N GLU A 219 13.48 -11.60 -15.77
CA GLU A 219 14.17 -12.21 -16.92
C GLU A 219 15.51 -12.82 -16.51
N SER A 220 16.25 -12.16 -15.63
CA SER A 220 17.54 -12.65 -15.13
C SER A 220 17.40 -13.83 -14.19
N LEU A 221 16.37 -13.84 -13.36
CA LEU A 221 16.04 -14.95 -12.48
C LEU A 221 15.66 -16.20 -13.28
N VAL A 222 14.91 -16.05 -14.37
CA VAL A 222 14.63 -17.16 -15.30
C VAL A 222 15.91 -17.65 -15.98
N ARG A 223 16.73 -16.73 -16.49
CA ARG A 223 18.00 -17.05 -17.15
C ARG A 223 18.94 -17.83 -16.25
N GLU A 224 19.12 -17.38 -15.01
CA GLU A 224 20.01 -18.02 -14.05
C GLU A 224 19.48 -19.42 -13.66
N LYS A 225 18.17 -19.54 -13.42
CA LYS A 225 17.54 -20.84 -13.19
C LYS A 225 17.75 -21.81 -14.35
N GLU A 226 17.65 -21.33 -15.59
CA GLU A 226 17.94 -22.15 -16.77
C GLU A 226 19.41 -22.54 -16.86
N LEU A 227 20.34 -21.64 -16.50
CA LEU A 227 21.77 -21.91 -16.50
C LEU A 227 22.11 -23.04 -15.51
N VAL A 228 21.67 -22.90 -14.25
CA VAL A 228 21.80 -23.94 -13.21
C VAL A 228 21.18 -25.25 -13.67
N LYS A 229 19.99 -25.18 -14.30
CA LYS A 229 19.32 -26.36 -14.84
C LYS A 229 20.14 -27.06 -15.93
N ARG A 230 20.80 -26.32 -16.82
CA ARG A 230 21.56 -26.89 -17.95
C ARG A 230 22.92 -27.43 -17.51
N TYR A 231 23.65 -26.71 -16.67
CA TYR A 231 25.05 -27.02 -16.37
C TYR A 231 25.26 -27.72 -15.04
N GLU A 232 24.47 -27.38 -14.01
CA GLU A 232 24.70 -27.88 -12.66
C GLU A 232 23.83 -29.08 -12.30
N THR A 233 22.69 -29.27 -12.98
CA THR A 233 21.75 -30.36 -12.66
C THR A 233 22.39 -31.75 -12.69
N GLY A 234 23.31 -32.01 -13.63
CA GLY A 234 24.04 -33.29 -13.66
C GLY A 234 24.90 -33.50 -12.41
N GLN A 235 25.67 -32.47 -12.02
CA GLN A 235 26.54 -32.52 -10.84
C GLN A 235 25.73 -32.59 -9.54
N ILE A 236 24.66 -31.81 -9.43
CA ILE A 236 23.75 -31.82 -8.28
C ILE A 236 23.09 -33.21 -8.17
N SER A 237 22.62 -33.77 -9.29
CA SER A 237 22.00 -35.11 -9.30
C SER A 237 22.98 -36.20 -8.85
N GLU A 238 24.23 -36.18 -9.33
CA GLU A 238 25.23 -37.15 -8.87
C GLU A 238 25.58 -36.96 -7.39
N LYS A 239 25.77 -35.73 -6.91
CA LYS A 239 26.00 -35.45 -5.48
C LYS A 239 24.87 -35.98 -4.61
N ILE A 240 23.61 -35.75 -5.01
CA ILE A 240 22.43 -36.27 -4.30
C ILE A 240 22.44 -37.79 -4.28
N LYS A 241 22.73 -38.45 -5.42
CA LYS A 241 22.83 -39.93 -5.46
C LYS A 241 23.96 -40.44 -4.56
N ASP A 242 25.10 -39.76 -4.54
CA ASP A 242 26.26 -40.15 -3.73
C ASP A 242 25.99 -40.00 -2.23
N GLU A 243 25.29 -38.94 -1.80
CA GLU A 243 24.84 -38.80 -0.42
C GLU A 243 23.87 -39.92 -0.02
N ILE A 244 22.88 -40.23 -0.87
CA ILE A 244 21.96 -41.35 -0.65
C ILE A 244 22.74 -42.67 -0.55
N ARG A 245 23.67 -42.94 -1.47
CA ARG A 245 24.50 -44.16 -1.44
C ARG A 245 25.33 -44.22 -0.16
N THR A 246 25.94 -43.12 0.25
CA THR A 246 26.75 -43.03 1.46
C THR A 246 25.91 -43.34 2.70
N TRP A 247 24.73 -42.73 2.82
CA TRP A 247 23.78 -43.02 3.89
C TRP A 247 23.34 -44.49 3.89
N TYR A 248 22.98 -45.03 2.72
CA TYR A 248 22.53 -46.41 2.57
C TYR A 248 23.61 -47.43 2.99
N MET A 249 24.87 -47.17 2.62
CA MET A 249 26.01 -48.01 2.98
C MET A 249 26.38 -47.86 4.46
N ALA A 250 26.31 -46.65 5.02
CA ALA A 250 26.57 -46.42 6.43
C ALA A 250 25.55 -47.15 7.31
N PHE A 251 24.26 -47.10 6.96
CA PHE A 251 23.21 -47.83 7.68
C PHE A 251 23.39 -49.35 7.60
N LYS A 252 23.80 -49.87 6.43
CA LYS A 252 24.11 -51.30 6.26
C LYS A 252 25.30 -51.73 7.12
N ALA A 253 26.33 -50.89 7.21
CA ALA A 253 27.52 -51.19 8.01
C ALA A 253 27.21 -51.30 9.51
N THR A 254 26.28 -50.49 10.04
CA THR A 254 25.87 -50.53 11.45
C THR A 254 24.83 -51.61 11.75
N THR A 255 23.84 -51.80 10.88
CA THR A 255 22.65 -52.64 11.16
C THR A 255 22.74 -54.03 10.52
N GLY A 256 23.65 -54.24 9.57
CA GLY A 256 23.81 -55.48 8.80
C GLY A 256 22.71 -55.73 7.76
N LYS A 257 21.67 -54.89 7.72
CA LYS A 257 20.56 -54.92 6.75
C LYS A 257 20.43 -53.55 6.09
N PHE A 258 19.83 -53.53 4.91
CA PHE A 258 19.55 -52.29 4.21
C PHE A 258 18.43 -51.50 4.90
N PRO A 259 18.50 -50.15 4.92
CA PRO A 259 17.44 -49.33 5.47
C PRO A 259 16.20 -49.34 4.57
N ASP A 260 15.03 -49.31 5.20
CA ASP A 260 13.78 -48.99 4.51
C ASP A 260 13.71 -47.49 4.22
N LEU A 261 13.14 -47.14 3.07
CA LEU A 261 12.96 -45.74 2.69
C LEU A 261 11.95 -45.07 3.62
N PRO A 262 12.25 -43.88 4.17
CA PRO A 262 11.33 -43.15 5.04
C PRO A 262 10.03 -42.80 4.30
N SER A 263 8.90 -43.02 4.97
CA SER A 263 7.57 -42.66 4.44
C SER A 263 7.36 -41.14 4.42
N GLU A 264 6.44 -40.67 3.57
CA GLU A 264 6.12 -39.24 3.40
C GLU A 264 5.63 -38.61 4.73
N ASP A 265 4.79 -39.33 5.48
CA ASP A 265 4.30 -38.94 6.81
C ASP A 265 5.40 -38.84 7.88
N SER A 266 6.54 -39.51 7.66
CA SER A 266 7.70 -39.50 8.57
C SER A 266 8.80 -38.51 8.13
N GLY A 267 8.51 -37.62 7.18
CA GLY A 267 9.46 -36.60 6.69
C GLY A 267 10.27 -37.02 5.45
N GLY A 268 10.03 -38.22 4.90
CA GLY A 268 10.54 -38.66 3.60
C GLY A 268 12.06 -38.47 3.43
N SER A 269 12.48 -38.05 2.23
CA SER A 269 13.89 -37.90 1.88
C SER A 269 14.63 -36.81 2.68
N ALA A 270 13.92 -35.90 3.35
CA ALA A 270 14.57 -34.87 4.18
C ALA A 270 15.37 -35.48 5.33
N LEU A 271 14.94 -36.65 5.84
CA LEU A 271 15.64 -37.41 6.89
C LEU A 271 17.01 -37.95 6.43
N ILE A 272 17.22 -38.10 5.11
CA ILE A 272 18.47 -38.59 4.51
C ILE A 272 19.49 -37.45 4.40
N PHE A 273 19.01 -36.22 4.15
CA PHE A 273 19.83 -35.03 3.89
C PHE A 273 19.97 -34.09 5.09
N SER A 274 19.27 -34.34 6.20
CA SER A 274 19.43 -33.57 7.43
C SER A 274 20.87 -33.69 7.95
N ARG A 275 21.49 -32.53 8.22
CA ARG A 275 22.92 -32.33 8.56
C ARG A 275 23.41 -33.07 9.81
N GLY A 276 22.54 -33.80 10.50
CA GLY A 276 22.87 -34.78 11.52
C GLY A 276 23.13 -36.15 10.87
N GLY A 277 24.31 -36.33 10.28
CA GLY A 277 24.76 -37.67 9.91
C GLY A 277 24.73 -38.57 11.14
N ILE A 278 23.92 -39.64 11.08
CA ILE A 278 24.05 -40.86 11.92
C ILE A 278 23.99 -40.61 13.45
N ALA A 279 23.55 -39.45 13.93
CA ALA A 279 23.51 -39.14 15.36
C ALA A 279 22.15 -39.38 16.03
N ASP A 280 21.09 -39.69 15.28
CA ASP A 280 19.79 -40.10 15.83
C ASP A 280 19.51 -41.58 15.54
N SER A 281 20.31 -42.45 16.15
CA SER A 281 20.04 -43.88 16.25
C SER A 281 18.84 -44.24 17.12
N ASP A 282 18.08 -43.25 17.63
CA ASP A 282 16.94 -43.46 18.52
C ASP A 282 15.62 -43.78 17.80
N ILE A 283 15.56 -43.66 16.46
CA ILE A 283 14.33 -43.99 15.70
C ILE A 283 14.19 -45.51 15.47
N VAL A 284 15.26 -46.30 15.62
CA VAL A 284 15.23 -47.76 15.30
C VAL A 284 14.69 -48.63 16.45
N SER A 285 14.47 -48.08 17.65
CA SER A 285 14.04 -48.90 18.80
C SER A 285 12.52 -48.95 19.06
N LYS A 286 11.66 -48.37 18.21
CA LYS A 286 10.20 -48.32 18.47
C LYS A 286 9.27 -48.92 17.42
N SER A 287 9.79 -49.55 16.37
CA SER A 287 8.96 -50.24 15.36
C SER A 287 9.00 -51.78 15.46
N SER A 288 9.63 -52.35 16.49
CA SER A 288 9.53 -53.79 16.78
C SER A 288 9.22 -54.07 18.25
N ALA A 289 7.94 -53.96 18.63
CA ALA A 289 7.44 -54.51 19.88
C ALA A 289 6.17 -55.33 19.61
N PRO A 290 6.17 -56.66 19.85
CA PRO A 290 4.95 -57.36 20.18
C PRO A 290 4.67 -57.17 21.69
N SER A 291 3.38 -57.04 22.00
CA SER A 291 2.84 -56.98 23.35
C SER A 291 3.17 -58.23 24.17
N SER A 292 3.57 -58.07 25.44
CA SER A 292 2.86 -58.60 26.63
C SER A 292 3.76 -58.76 27.87
N LYS A 293 3.18 -58.36 29.01
CA LYS A 293 3.28 -58.90 30.38
C LYS A 293 4.60 -58.94 31.18
N GLU A 294 4.48 -58.27 32.33
CA GLU A 294 4.80 -58.72 33.70
C GLU A 294 6.25 -58.69 34.25
N SER A 295 6.42 -57.76 35.20
CA SER A 295 6.77 -58.01 36.63
C SER A 295 8.16 -57.60 37.15
N LYS A 296 8.12 -56.85 38.28
CA LYS A 296 9.03 -56.77 39.46
C LYS A 296 10.54 -56.63 39.20
N GLY A 297 11.33 -55.73 39.81
CA GLY A 297 11.22 -54.92 41.02
C GLY A 297 12.62 -54.79 41.69
N LYS A 298 12.83 -53.73 42.48
CA LYS A 298 13.93 -53.44 43.45
C LYS A 298 15.30 -52.96 42.90
N LYS A 299 15.74 -51.73 43.26
CA LYS A 299 16.56 -51.29 44.45
C LYS A 299 18.04 -51.72 44.31
N GLU A 300 19.10 -50.98 44.63
CA GLU A 300 19.37 -49.70 45.30
C GLU A 300 20.90 -49.40 45.17
N LYS A 301 21.29 -48.11 45.18
CA LYS A 301 22.50 -47.51 45.81
C LYS A 301 23.94 -47.81 45.35
N GLY A 302 24.68 -46.71 45.19
CA GLY A 302 26.06 -46.52 45.68
C GLY A 302 26.91 -45.56 44.82
N LYS A 303 26.98 -44.24 45.10
CA LYS A 303 28.05 -43.52 45.87
C LYS A 303 29.47 -43.72 45.25
N LYS A 304 30.33 -42.72 45.01
CA LYS A 304 30.67 -41.52 45.82
C LYS A 304 31.76 -40.69 45.09
N GLY A 305 31.80 -39.39 45.41
CA GLY A 305 33.03 -38.57 45.50
C GLY A 305 33.05 -37.34 44.57
N SER A 306 33.39 -36.11 44.94
CA SER A 306 33.28 -35.22 46.12
C SER A 306 34.44 -34.21 46.01
N LYS A 307 34.12 -32.90 45.93
CA LYS A 307 34.88 -31.71 46.39
C LYS A 307 34.16 -30.47 45.79
N GLU A 308 33.35 -29.70 46.53
CA GLU A 308 33.70 -28.60 47.48
C GLU A 308 34.77 -27.67 46.90
N ASP A 309 34.63 -26.35 46.75
CA ASP A 309 33.89 -25.27 47.45
C ASP A 309 33.69 -24.13 46.39
N GLU A 310 32.84 -23.10 46.45
CA GLU A 310 32.49 -22.22 47.57
C GLU A 310 31.28 -21.35 47.17
N THR A 311 30.39 -21.13 48.13
CA THR A 311 29.15 -20.36 48.04
C THR A 311 29.32 -18.85 47.80
N LYS A 312 28.63 -18.30 46.79
CA LYS A 312 28.07 -16.93 46.84
C LYS A 312 26.59 -16.95 46.45
N LYS A 313 25.73 -16.94 47.48
CA LYS A 313 24.31 -16.59 47.37
C LYS A 313 24.17 -15.18 46.78
N LYS A 314 23.67 -15.08 45.55
CA LYS A 314 22.80 -13.99 45.11
C LYS A 314 21.45 -14.60 44.70
N LYS A 315 20.39 -13.90 45.08
CA LYS A 315 18.98 -14.28 45.00
C LYS A 315 18.61 -14.86 43.62
N PRO A 316 17.63 -15.78 43.52
CA PRO A 316 16.93 -15.98 42.27
C PRO A 316 16.16 -14.68 42.02
N GLU A 317 16.69 -13.86 41.13
CA GLU A 317 15.89 -12.87 40.42
C GLU A 317 14.84 -13.70 39.69
N GLU A 318 13.57 -13.39 39.95
CA GLU A 318 12.44 -14.01 39.28
C GLU A 318 12.76 -14.05 37.79
N ASP A 319 12.65 -15.25 37.19
CA ASP A 319 12.47 -15.40 35.75
C ASP A 319 11.17 -14.63 35.42
N GLU A 320 11.25 -13.30 35.35
CA GLU A 320 10.38 -12.53 34.48
C GLU A 320 10.59 -13.17 33.13
N ASP A 321 9.56 -13.86 32.67
CA ASP A 321 9.43 -14.41 31.33
C ASP A 321 9.96 -13.35 30.36
N LEU A 322 11.24 -13.50 29.99
CA LEU A 322 11.93 -12.59 29.09
C LEU A 322 11.31 -12.91 27.75
N GLY A 323 10.13 -12.31 27.53
CA GLY A 323 9.34 -12.48 26.33
C GLY A 323 10.19 -12.24 25.10
N PHE A 324 9.65 -12.62 23.95
CA PHE A 324 10.37 -12.59 22.68
C PHE A 324 11.30 -11.36 22.54
N LYS A 325 12.60 -11.63 22.37
CA LYS A 325 13.61 -10.61 22.09
C LYS A 325 13.88 -10.58 20.60
N MET A 326 13.54 -9.47 19.96
CA MET A 326 13.83 -9.23 18.55
C MET A 326 15.34 -9.21 18.30
N ALA A 327 15.77 -9.76 17.16
CA ALA A 327 17.15 -9.65 16.70
C ALA A 327 17.54 -8.16 16.50
N PRO A 328 18.82 -7.80 16.65
CA PRO A 328 19.26 -6.43 16.42
C PRO A 328 19.00 -6.03 14.96
N SER A 329 18.28 -4.92 14.77
CA SER A 329 17.92 -4.45 13.42
C SER A 329 19.16 -4.09 12.60
N ASN A 330 19.21 -4.60 11.37
CA ASN A 330 20.30 -4.28 10.44
C ASN A 330 20.27 -2.81 9.98
N PHE A 331 19.13 -2.13 10.11
CA PHE A 331 18.92 -0.75 9.66
C PHE A 331 19.02 0.29 10.78
N LEU A 332 19.33 -0.15 12.02
CA LEU A 332 19.39 0.73 13.18
C LEU A 332 20.52 1.77 13.06
N ALA A 333 21.66 1.36 12.49
CA ALA A 333 22.82 2.24 12.29
C ALA A 333 22.52 3.39 11.32
N ASP A 334 21.82 3.10 10.21
CA ASP A 334 21.45 4.10 9.19
C ASP A 334 20.48 5.16 9.74
N LEU A 335 19.66 4.76 10.72
CA LEU A 335 18.72 5.65 11.38
C LEU A 335 19.41 6.57 12.40
N MET A 336 20.43 6.06 13.11
CA MET A 336 21.21 6.84 14.08
C MET A 336 22.13 7.88 13.43
N VAL A 337 22.72 7.59 12.27
CA VAL A 337 23.61 8.51 11.55
C VAL A 337 22.86 9.74 10.99
N CYS A 338 21.54 9.65 10.83
CA CYS A 338 20.73 10.73 10.26
C CYS A 338 20.16 11.72 11.29
N ASN A 339 20.31 11.47 12.59
CA ASN A 339 19.82 12.35 13.67
C ASN A 339 20.89 13.32 14.21
N SER A 340 22.09 13.32 13.61
CA SER A 340 23.20 14.22 13.93
C SER A 340 23.38 15.34 12.92
#